data_AF-A0A1B6L7P1-F1
#
_entry.id   AF-A0A1B6L7P1-F1
#
_cell.length_a   1.000
_cell.length_b   1.000
_cell.length_c   1.000
_cell.angle_alpha   90.00
_cell.angle_beta   90.00
_cell.angle_gamma   90.00
#
_symmetry.space_group_name_H-M   'P 1'
#
loop_
_entity.id
_entity.type
_entity.pdbx_description
1 polymer ?
#
loop_
_entity_poly.entity_id
_entity_poly.type
_entity_poly.pdbx_seq_one_letter_code
_entity_poly.pdbx_strand_id
1 'polypeptide(L)'
;HALKSKLDELKAENKKSEIERIKYEEHLCVSTLEASPCSKSETKPSDQGEDDEATEEYLFHQAKLNKEIQDLSKDLAWKEALAAKLAESNNMEASMKHGNEDDITELKSQINSLLHEKEELEQQLKHQRSSAIDHKLAEQRRKRVKELEEKITILNKKVVDQDRLLKMKEKNEQKIKTLNNEIMSMKQTKVRLINQMKSDGEKYRQWRSTREQEMCKLRQQNRQKETKFVKMETYYQKQQTVYKRKLEESASVIKRLKDTLALQKSAREKKSLLGNTEKVSHWVSQEFTAMVNTLAAERTLDNLIEDRSLLAKELTKLKESLIEQNLQEAEKIKIEAQIKSLDEDLELRSTQIVDLKQKLQSLDSYQEKKSKNRWDCIQTMAEAKIALKYVFETANTYLTELYQDKSIKESALHELQESYNAVVSQLAEKEQLLMEETEKLKKAESD
;
A
#
# COMPACT_ATOMS: atom_id res chain seq x y z
N HIS A 1 -48.69 33.91 19.72
CA HIS A 1 -48.28 32.66 20.39
C HIS A 1 -48.03 31.52 19.40
N ALA A 2 -48.97 31.22 18.49
CA ALA A 2 -48.86 30.12 17.52
C ALA A 2 -47.64 30.21 16.56
N LEU A 3 -47.29 31.39 16.06
CA LEU A 3 -46.12 31.56 15.16
C LEU A 3 -44.77 31.32 15.85
N LYS A 4 -44.68 31.61 17.16
CA LYS A 4 -43.46 31.41 17.95
C LYS A 4 -43.22 29.92 18.21
N SER A 5 -44.29 29.19 18.54
CA SER A 5 -44.27 27.72 18.65
C SER A 5 -43.81 27.06 17.35
N LYS A 6 -44.33 27.52 16.20
CA LYS A 6 -43.99 26.96 14.89
C LYS A 6 -42.54 27.24 14.46
N LEU A 7 -42.00 28.39 14.87
CA LEU A 7 -40.59 28.74 14.66
C LEU A 7 -39.66 27.88 15.54
N ASP A 8 -40.06 27.62 16.78
CA ASP A 8 -39.27 26.81 17.71
C ASP A 8 -39.31 25.32 17.34
N GLU A 9 -40.43 24.82 16.81
CA GLU A 9 -40.54 23.50 16.18
C GLU A 9 -39.63 23.37 14.95
N LEU A 10 -39.65 24.34 14.03
CA LEU A 10 -38.74 24.34 12.87
C LEU A 10 -37.26 24.41 13.27
N LYS A 11 -36.92 25.16 14.32
CA LYS A 11 -35.55 25.17 14.85
C LYS A 11 -35.15 23.84 15.47
N ALA A 12 -36.07 23.19 16.19
CA ALA A 12 -35.82 21.87 16.78
C ALA A 12 -35.64 20.79 15.68
N GLU A 13 -36.46 20.85 14.64
CA GLU A 13 -36.41 19.92 13.51
C GLU A 13 -35.15 20.13 12.65
N ASN A 14 -34.73 21.37 12.45
CA ASN A 14 -33.47 21.68 11.76
C ASN A 14 -32.25 21.22 12.59
N LYS A 15 -32.29 21.41 13.91
CA LYS A 15 -31.22 20.95 14.82
C LYS A 15 -31.15 19.42 14.88
N LYS A 16 -32.30 18.74 14.81
CA LYS A 16 -32.39 17.27 14.73
C LYS A 16 -31.84 16.74 13.41
N SER A 17 -32.19 17.39 12.29
CA SER A 17 -31.68 17.08 10.96
C SER A 17 -30.16 17.25 10.85
N GLU A 18 -29.60 18.26 11.52
CA GLU A 18 -28.17 18.51 11.56
C GLU A 18 -27.41 17.48 12.40
N ILE A 19 -27.98 17.04 13.52
CA ILE A 19 -27.43 15.94 14.34
C ILE A 19 -27.49 14.60 13.58
N GLU A 20 -28.56 14.33 12.83
CA GLU A 20 -28.67 13.13 11.99
C GLU A 20 -27.66 13.14 10.84
N ARG A 21 -27.38 14.32 10.25
CA ARG A 21 -26.35 14.46 9.22
C ARG A 21 -24.94 14.25 9.77
N ILE A 22 -24.63 14.78 10.95
CA ILE A 22 -23.36 14.55 11.64
C ILE A 22 -23.19 13.07 12.00
N LYS A 23 -24.24 12.42 12.50
CA LYS A 23 -24.21 10.97 12.76
C LYS A 23 -23.99 10.15 11.49
N TYR A 24 -24.58 10.55 10.37
CA TYR A 24 -24.38 9.89 9.09
C TYR A 24 -22.96 10.10 8.56
N GLU A 25 -22.40 11.30 8.70
CA GLU A 25 -21.01 11.62 8.36
C GLU A 25 -20.00 10.87 9.26
N GLU A 26 -20.27 10.74 10.57
CA GLU A 26 -19.49 9.92 11.52
C GLU A 26 -19.56 8.42 11.16
N HIS A 27 -20.75 7.92 10.82
CA HIS A 27 -20.93 6.52 10.43
C HIS A 27 -20.25 6.19 9.09
N LEU A 28 -20.24 7.13 8.14
CA LEU A 28 -19.52 6.98 6.88
C LEU A 28 -18.00 6.95 7.08
N CYS A 29 -17.49 7.72 8.06
CA CYS A 29 -16.08 7.73 8.44
C CYS A 29 -15.65 6.39 9.09
N VAL A 30 -16.51 5.81 9.95
CA VAL A 30 -16.25 4.52 10.64
C VAL A 30 -16.43 3.33 9.68
N SER A 31 -17.45 3.33 8.81
CA SER A 31 -17.68 2.24 7.86
C SER A 31 -16.60 2.14 6.77
N THR A 32 -15.90 3.24 6.46
CA THR A 32 -14.75 3.23 5.54
C THR A 32 -13.50 2.59 6.16
N LEU A 33 -13.43 2.47 7.49
CA LEU A 33 -12.35 1.77 8.21
C LEU A 33 -12.60 0.26 8.36
N GLU A 34 -13.85 -0.20 8.28
CA GLU A 34 -14.21 -1.61 8.54
C GLU A 34 -14.50 -2.43 7.26
N ALA A 35 -14.72 -1.79 6.11
CA ALA A 35 -15.02 -2.47 4.85
C ALA A 35 -13.77 -2.69 3.98
N SER A 36 -12.79 -3.45 4.46
CA SER A 36 -11.79 -4.08 3.58
C SER A 36 -11.67 -5.56 3.90
N PRO A 37 -12.18 -6.46 3.03
CA PRO A 37 -11.91 -7.88 3.14
C PRO A 37 -10.53 -8.15 2.55
N CYS A 38 -9.48 -7.73 3.26
CA CYS A 38 -8.12 -8.19 2.98
C CYS A 38 -7.62 -8.99 4.18
N SER A 39 -7.39 -10.27 3.92
CA SER A 39 -7.01 -11.32 4.85
C SER A 39 -5.94 -10.86 5.84
N LYS A 40 -6.24 -11.01 7.14
CA LYS A 40 -5.26 -10.88 8.23
C LYS A 40 -4.15 -11.90 8.02
N SER A 41 -2.96 -11.43 7.63
CA SER A 41 -1.70 -12.09 7.94
C SER A 41 -0.68 -11.01 8.26
N GLU A 42 -0.26 -11.01 9.52
CA GLU A 42 0.67 -10.08 10.13
C GLU A 42 2.06 -10.16 9.47
N THR A 43 2.51 -9.04 8.92
CA THR A 43 3.82 -8.45 9.23
C THR A 43 3.77 -7.02 8.71
N LYS A 44 3.74 -6.02 9.60
CA LYS A 44 3.82 -4.60 9.23
C LYS A 44 5.25 -4.28 8.78
N PRO A 45 5.48 -3.81 7.54
CA PRO A 45 6.62 -2.95 7.26
C PRO A 45 6.25 -1.53 7.70
N SER A 46 7.15 -0.93 8.47
CA SER A 46 7.06 0.35 9.18
C SER A 46 7.17 1.59 8.28
N ASP A 47 6.40 1.63 7.18
CA ASP A 47 6.48 2.72 6.19
C ASP A 47 5.16 3.51 6.06
N GLN A 48 4.40 3.61 7.15
CA GLN A 48 3.13 4.37 7.19
C GLN A 48 3.31 5.85 7.55
N GLY A 49 4.52 6.28 7.94
CA GLY A 49 4.74 7.62 8.51
C GLY A 49 4.35 8.78 7.60
N GLU A 50 4.67 8.71 6.30
CA GLU A 50 4.37 9.79 5.35
C GLU A 50 2.88 9.84 4.95
N ASP A 51 2.20 8.69 4.91
CA ASP A 51 0.75 8.62 4.61
C ASP A 51 -0.09 9.11 5.78
N ASP A 52 0.37 8.85 7.01
CA ASP A 52 -0.31 9.26 8.23
C ASP A 52 -0.21 10.78 8.44
N GLU A 53 0.95 11.39 8.16
CA GLU A 53 1.15 12.84 8.24
C GLU A 53 0.29 13.61 7.23
N ALA A 54 0.29 13.20 5.95
CA ALA A 54 -0.55 13.82 4.92
C ALA A 54 -2.06 13.67 5.21
N THR A 55 -2.47 12.57 5.83
CA THR A 55 -3.85 12.35 6.28
C THR A 55 -4.21 13.30 7.42
N GLU A 56 -3.32 13.45 8.40
CA GLU A 56 -3.51 14.33 9.54
C GLU A 56 -3.60 15.81 9.11
N GLU A 57 -2.74 16.25 8.20
CA GLU A 57 -2.78 17.59 7.61
C GLU A 57 -4.11 17.88 6.90
N TYR A 58 -4.61 16.93 6.10
CA TYR A 58 -5.90 17.06 5.42
C TYR A 58 -7.06 17.17 6.43
N LEU A 59 -7.09 16.32 7.45
CA LEU A 59 -8.13 16.34 8.49
C LEU A 59 -8.12 17.66 9.26
N PHE A 60 -6.95 18.18 9.60
CA PHE A 60 -6.80 19.47 10.26
C PHE A 60 -7.30 20.63 9.36
N HIS A 61 -6.92 20.62 8.09
CA HIS A 61 -7.38 21.63 7.12
C HIS A 61 -8.91 21.60 6.95
N GLN A 62 -9.49 20.41 6.83
CA GLN A 62 -10.93 20.19 6.72
C GLN A 62 -11.68 20.68 7.96
N ALA A 63 -11.15 20.43 9.16
CA ALA A 63 -11.72 20.92 10.41
C ALA A 63 -11.69 22.46 10.48
N LYS A 64 -10.60 23.08 10.01
CA LYS A 64 -10.47 24.54 9.95
C LYS A 64 -11.49 25.18 9.02
N LEU A 65 -11.67 24.66 7.80
CA LEU A 65 -12.66 25.15 6.84
C LEU A 65 -14.09 25.00 7.39
N ASN A 66 -14.40 23.85 8.01
CA ASN A 66 -15.70 23.63 8.64
C ASN A 66 -15.99 24.65 9.75
N LYS A 67 -15.00 24.93 10.60
CA LYS A 67 -15.14 25.93 11.66
C LYS A 67 -15.42 27.32 11.07
N GLU A 68 -14.67 27.72 10.05
CA GLU A 68 -14.86 29.02 9.38
C GLU A 68 -16.25 29.14 8.72
N ILE A 69 -16.74 28.06 8.08
CA ILE A 69 -18.10 28.01 7.52
C ILE A 69 -19.17 28.13 8.63
N GLN A 70 -18.97 27.47 9.77
CA GLN A 70 -19.89 27.54 10.90
C GLN A 70 -19.93 28.95 11.49
N ASP A 71 -18.78 29.58 11.70
CA ASP A 71 -18.69 30.93 12.26
C ASP A 71 -19.27 31.97 11.30
N LEU A 72 -18.95 31.88 9.99
CA LEU A 72 -19.61 32.70 8.97
C LEU A 72 -21.12 32.48 8.93
N SER A 73 -21.61 31.26 9.15
CA SER A 73 -23.05 30.98 9.18
C SER A 73 -23.75 31.64 10.37
N LYS A 74 -23.12 31.66 11.54
CA LYS A 74 -23.64 32.35 12.73
C LYS A 74 -23.68 33.86 12.52
N ASP A 75 -22.60 34.43 12.01
CA ASP A 75 -22.49 35.87 11.75
C ASP A 75 -23.50 36.33 10.69
N LEU A 76 -23.67 35.52 9.64
CA LEU A 76 -24.63 35.79 8.57
C LEU A 76 -26.06 35.75 9.11
N ALA A 77 -26.42 34.75 9.93
CA ALA A 77 -27.73 34.68 10.58
C ALA A 77 -27.98 35.89 11.50
N TRP A 78 -26.97 36.34 12.24
CA TRP A 78 -27.06 37.52 13.09
C TRP A 78 -27.24 38.82 12.27
N LYS A 79 -26.46 39.00 11.20
CA LYS A 79 -26.57 40.16 10.30
C LYS A 79 -27.89 40.18 9.55
N GLU A 80 -28.38 39.03 9.08
CA GLU A 80 -29.71 38.92 8.43
C GLU A 80 -30.84 39.29 9.39
N ALA A 81 -30.78 38.83 10.64
CA ALA A 81 -31.76 39.20 11.66
C ALA A 81 -31.71 40.71 11.97
N LEU A 82 -30.52 41.30 12.05
CA LEU A 82 -30.35 42.74 12.26
C LEU A 82 -30.88 43.55 11.06
N ALA A 83 -30.56 43.14 9.83
CA ALA A 83 -31.04 43.78 8.62
C ALA A 83 -32.56 43.70 8.50
N ALA A 84 -33.16 42.56 8.84
CA ALA A 84 -34.63 42.39 8.87
C ALA A 84 -35.28 43.34 9.88
N LYS A 85 -34.73 43.45 11.10
CA LYS A 85 -35.25 44.35 12.14
C LYS A 85 -35.13 45.83 11.75
N LEU A 86 -34.02 46.22 11.11
CA LEU A 86 -33.84 47.58 10.61
C LEU A 86 -34.76 47.88 9.43
N ALA A 87 -34.97 46.93 8.52
CA ALA A 87 -35.91 47.07 7.41
C ALA A 87 -37.35 47.19 7.90
N GLU A 88 -37.76 46.42 8.91
CA GLU A 88 -39.09 46.50 9.53
C GLU A 88 -39.32 47.87 10.18
N SER A 89 -38.35 48.35 10.97
CA SER A 89 -38.38 49.70 11.58
C SER A 89 -38.44 50.80 10.51
N ASN A 90 -37.65 50.67 9.44
CA ASN A 90 -37.61 51.65 8.36
C ASN A 90 -38.86 51.63 7.47
N ASN A 91 -39.53 50.48 7.32
CA ASN A 91 -40.83 50.38 6.64
C ASN A 91 -41.95 51.03 7.45
N MET A 92 -41.96 50.86 8.78
CA MET A 92 -42.87 51.58 9.66
C MET A 92 -42.70 53.11 9.53
N GLU A 93 -41.45 53.58 9.42
CA GLU A 93 -41.11 54.98 9.15
C GLU A 93 -41.43 55.41 7.70
N ALA A 94 -41.40 54.49 6.73
CA ALA A 94 -41.69 54.79 5.33
C ALA A 94 -43.18 55.08 5.06
N SER A 95 -44.09 54.37 5.72
CA SER A 95 -45.53 54.70 5.68
C SER A 95 -45.82 56.08 6.26
N MET A 96 -45.01 56.54 7.24
CA MET A 96 -45.08 57.91 7.74
C MET A 96 -44.43 58.93 6.79
N LYS A 97 -43.50 58.53 5.91
CA LYS A 97 -42.79 59.46 5.01
C LYS A 97 -43.72 60.10 3.97
N HIS A 98 -44.58 59.33 3.32
CA HIS A 98 -45.48 59.88 2.28
C HIS A 98 -46.40 60.95 2.87
N GLY A 99 -46.98 60.68 4.06
CA GLY A 99 -47.73 61.69 4.81
C GLY A 99 -46.87 62.89 5.19
N ASN A 100 -45.66 62.68 5.71
CA ASN A 100 -44.80 63.78 6.14
C ASN A 100 -44.28 64.67 5.00
N GLU A 101 -43.99 64.13 3.81
CA GLU A 101 -43.52 64.92 2.65
C GLU A 101 -44.64 65.83 2.15
N ASP A 102 -45.85 65.30 2.02
CA ASP A 102 -47.05 66.06 1.66
C ASP A 102 -47.41 67.07 2.76
N ASP A 103 -47.38 66.66 4.03
CA ASP A 103 -47.62 67.52 5.19
C ASP A 103 -46.61 68.67 5.25
N ILE A 104 -45.31 68.44 4.99
CA ILE A 104 -44.31 69.52 4.94
C ILE A 104 -44.68 70.54 3.86
N THR A 105 -45.10 70.07 2.67
CA THR A 105 -45.48 70.98 1.58
C THR A 105 -46.74 71.77 1.91
N GLU A 106 -47.72 71.13 2.55
CA GLU A 106 -48.95 71.76 3.00
C GLU A 106 -48.70 72.76 4.13
N LEU A 107 -47.92 72.37 5.15
CA LEU A 107 -47.53 73.24 6.27
C LEU A 107 -46.73 74.46 5.77
N LYS A 108 -45.84 74.29 4.80
CA LYS A 108 -45.12 75.41 4.15
C LYS A 108 -46.08 76.35 3.41
N SER A 109 -47.06 75.80 2.69
CA SER A 109 -48.10 76.58 2.01
C SER A 109 -48.99 77.36 2.99
N GLN A 110 -49.38 76.72 4.11
CA GLN A 110 -50.13 77.35 5.20
C GLN A 110 -49.31 78.44 5.89
N ILE A 111 -48.01 78.21 6.16
CA ILE A 111 -47.10 79.24 6.69
C ILE A 111 -47.04 80.44 5.75
N ASN A 112 -46.89 80.22 4.44
CA ASN A 112 -46.85 81.31 3.45
C ASN A 112 -48.16 82.09 3.39
N SER A 113 -49.30 81.39 3.46
CA SER A 113 -50.62 82.03 3.47
C SER A 113 -50.85 82.86 4.73
N LEU A 114 -50.48 82.34 5.91
CA LEU A 114 -50.57 83.06 7.19
C LEU A 114 -49.58 84.23 7.28
N LEU A 115 -48.40 84.10 6.67
CA LEU A 115 -47.45 85.20 6.52
C LEU A 115 -48.05 86.33 5.67
N HIS A 116 -48.74 85.99 4.58
CA HIS A 116 -49.42 86.97 3.73
C HIS A 116 -50.58 87.68 4.47
N GLU A 117 -51.45 86.92 5.17
CA GLU A 117 -52.54 87.49 6.00
C GLU A 117 -51.98 88.42 7.11
N LYS A 118 -50.88 88.01 7.74
CA LYS A 118 -50.17 88.84 8.73
C LYS A 118 -49.67 90.14 8.10
N GLU A 119 -48.98 90.05 6.97
CA GLU A 119 -48.39 91.20 6.29
C GLU A 119 -49.46 92.19 5.83
N GLU A 120 -50.60 91.71 5.35
CA GLU A 120 -51.77 92.50 5.00
C GLU A 120 -52.39 93.20 6.22
N LEU A 121 -52.59 92.47 7.34
CA LEU A 121 -53.11 93.03 8.59
C LEU A 121 -52.15 94.05 9.23
N GLU A 122 -50.83 93.83 9.11
CA GLU A 122 -49.81 94.79 9.54
C GLU A 122 -49.80 96.06 8.68
N GLN A 123 -49.97 95.92 7.36
CA GLN A 123 -50.11 97.06 6.44
C GLN A 123 -51.39 97.86 6.74
N GLN A 124 -52.50 97.20 7.04
CA GLN A 124 -53.75 97.83 7.47
C GLN A 124 -53.61 98.53 8.84
N LEU A 125 -52.88 97.93 9.79
CA LEU A 125 -52.54 98.55 11.08
C LEU A 125 -51.62 99.78 10.91
N LYS A 126 -50.69 99.77 9.95
CA LYS A 126 -49.87 100.94 9.58
C LYS A 126 -50.72 102.05 8.95
N HIS A 127 -51.66 101.71 8.05
CA HIS A 127 -52.61 102.65 7.44
C HIS A 127 -53.62 103.26 8.43
N GLN A 128 -54.01 102.54 9.48
CA GLN A 128 -54.91 103.08 10.51
C GLN A 128 -54.20 103.92 11.58
N ARG A 129 -52.89 103.79 11.76
CA ARG A 129 -52.11 104.70 12.63
C ARG A 129 -52.15 106.16 12.14
N SER A 130 -52.46 106.41 10.87
CA SER A 130 -52.66 107.74 10.29
C SER A 130 -54.12 108.27 10.37
N SER A 131 -55.07 107.48 10.90
CA SER A 131 -56.49 107.86 11.03
C SER A 131 -56.99 107.56 12.45
N ALA A 132 -57.32 108.58 13.22
CA ALA A 132 -57.70 108.47 14.65
C ALA A 132 -59.12 107.89 14.87
N ILE A 133 -59.37 106.64 14.46
CA ILE A 133 -60.67 105.94 14.65
C ILE A 133 -60.41 104.50 15.14
N ASP A 134 -61.01 104.17 16.30
CA ASP A 134 -61.15 102.87 16.98
C ASP A 134 -59.91 102.13 17.53
N HIS A 135 -59.51 102.51 18.74
CA HIS A 135 -58.52 101.81 19.57
C HIS A 135 -58.86 100.32 19.81
N LYS A 136 -60.15 99.95 19.87
CA LYS A 136 -60.62 98.58 20.11
C LYS A 136 -60.39 97.65 18.90
N LEU A 137 -60.55 98.18 17.69
CA LEU A 137 -60.32 97.44 16.43
C LEU A 137 -58.82 97.22 16.19
N ALA A 138 -57.99 98.24 16.47
CA ALA A 138 -56.54 98.13 16.39
C ALA A 138 -55.98 97.11 17.40
N GLU A 139 -56.53 97.05 18.62
CA GLU A 139 -56.12 96.08 19.64
C GLU A 139 -56.55 94.64 19.28
N GLN A 140 -57.75 94.45 18.73
CA GLN A 140 -58.22 93.16 18.24
C GLN A 140 -57.36 92.64 17.08
N ARG A 141 -56.96 93.51 16.14
CA ARG A 141 -56.05 93.15 15.04
C ARG A 141 -54.64 92.84 15.53
N ARG A 142 -54.11 93.53 16.54
CA ARG A 142 -52.83 93.18 17.18
C ARG A 142 -52.88 91.82 17.87
N LYS A 143 -53.99 91.47 18.53
CA LYS A 143 -54.21 90.12 19.07
C LYS A 143 -54.20 89.08 17.95
N ARG A 144 -54.90 89.36 16.84
CA ARG A 144 -54.92 88.47 15.67
C ARG A 144 -53.53 88.28 15.04
N VAL A 145 -52.73 89.34 14.91
CA VAL A 145 -51.33 89.24 14.44
C VAL A 145 -50.50 88.38 15.38
N LYS A 146 -50.58 88.57 16.71
CA LYS A 146 -49.88 87.72 17.68
C LYS A 146 -50.30 86.25 17.60
N GLU A 147 -51.59 85.98 17.43
CA GLU A 147 -52.09 84.61 17.23
C GLU A 147 -51.57 83.97 15.93
N LEU A 148 -51.48 84.75 14.84
CA LEU A 148 -50.90 84.31 13.57
C LEU A 148 -49.39 84.04 13.72
N GLU A 149 -48.66 84.89 14.43
CA GLU A 149 -47.24 84.69 14.75
C GLU A 149 -47.02 83.41 15.57
N GLU A 150 -47.82 83.18 16.61
CA GLU A 150 -47.75 81.96 17.42
C GLU A 150 -48.02 80.71 16.56
N LYS A 151 -49.04 80.74 15.70
CA LYS A 151 -49.30 79.66 14.74
C LYS A 151 -48.14 79.42 13.78
N ILE A 152 -47.55 80.47 13.21
CA ILE A 152 -46.39 80.35 12.32
C ILE A 152 -45.19 79.73 13.05
N THR A 153 -44.93 80.09 14.31
CA THR A 153 -43.83 79.47 15.08
C THR A 153 -44.06 77.99 15.35
N ILE A 154 -45.30 77.59 15.67
CA ILE A 154 -45.67 76.19 15.89
C ILE A 154 -45.54 75.38 14.59
N LEU A 155 -46.01 75.93 13.45
CA LEU A 155 -45.92 75.27 12.15
C LEU A 155 -44.46 75.14 11.69
N ASN A 156 -43.63 76.16 11.88
CA ASN A 156 -42.19 76.10 11.58
C ASN A 156 -41.48 75.02 12.41
N LYS A 157 -41.84 74.88 13.69
CA LYS A 157 -41.29 73.82 14.56
C LYS A 157 -41.64 72.42 14.02
N LYS A 158 -42.90 72.22 13.57
CA LYS A 158 -43.32 70.95 12.94
C LYS A 158 -42.52 70.63 11.67
N VAL A 159 -42.29 71.62 10.81
CA VAL A 159 -41.50 71.44 9.58
C VAL A 159 -40.06 71.03 9.90
N VAL A 160 -39.43 71.65 10.92
CA VAL A 160 -38.07 71.29 11.35
C VAL A 160 -38.01 69.87 11.93
N ASP A 161 -39.00 69.47 12.73
CA ASP A 161 -39.06 68.13 13.31
C ASP A 161 -39.26 67.05 12.22
N GLN A 162 -40.10 67.32 11.19
CA GLN A 162 -40.28 66.43 10.05
C GLN A 162 -39.02 66.34 9.16
N ASP A 163 -38.31 67.45 8.92
CA ASP A 163 -37.05 67.46 8.17
C ASP A 163 -35.94 66.67 8.89
N ARG A 164 -35.89 66.76 10.22
CA ARG A 164 -34.99 65.95 11.06
C ARG A 164 -35.30 64.45 10.95
N LEU A 165 -36.57 64.07 10.90
CA LEU A 165 -37.01 62.69 10.74
C LEU A 165 -36.61 62.13 9.36
N LEU A 166 -36.78 62.91 8.29
CA LEU A 166 -36.35 62.54 6.93
C LEU A 166 -34.84 62.26 6.86
N LYS A 167 -34.00 63.12 7.47
CA LYS A 167 -32.54 62.93 7.53
C LYS A 167 -32.13 61.69 8.32
N MET A 168 -32.83 61.35 9.41
CA MET A 168 -32.59 60.10 10.14
C MET A 168 -32.94 58.87 9.28
N LYS A 169 -34.07 58.91 8.56
CA LYS A 169 -34.50 57.83 7.67
C LYS A 169 -33.49 57.59 6.53
N GLU A 170 -33.01 58.64 5.88
CA GLU A 170 -32.02 58.52 4.81
C GLU A 170 -30.73 57.84 5.30
N LYS A 171 -30.26 58.20 6.50
CA LYS A 171 -29.12 57.53 7.16
C LYS A 171 -29.42 56.07 7.49
N ASN A 172 -30.62 55.75 7.95
CA ASN A 172 -31.05 54.37 8.21
C ASN A 172 -31.08 53.55 6.91
N GLU A 173 -31.55 54.13 5.80
CA GLU A 173 -31.61 53.46 4.51
C GLU A 173 -30.21 53.18 3.93
N GLN A 174 -29.27 54.11 4.08
CA GLN A 174 -27.85 53.89 3.74
C GLN A 174 -27.23 52.77 4.58
N LYS A 175 -27.56 52.71 5.88
CA LYS A 175 -27.10 51.64 6.78
C LYS A 175 -27.66 50.27 6.38
N ILE A 176 -28.94 50.20 5.99
CA ILE A 176 -29.57 48.96 5.47
C ILE A 176 -28.91 48.52 4.17
N LYS A 177 -28.65 49.44 3.23
CA LYS A 177 -27.95 49.13 1.97
C LYS A 177 -26.55 48.56 2.23
N THR A 178 -25.80 49.17 3.15
CA THR A 178 -24.46 48.69 3.54
C THR A 178 -24.51 47.29 4.15
N LEU A 179 -25.44 47.06 5.10
CA LEU A 179 -25.64 45.75 5.71
C LEU A 179 -26.04 44.68 4.70
N ASN A 180 -26.92 45.00 3.73
CA ASN A 180 -27.31 44.07 2.67
C ASN A 180 -26.13 43.69 1.76
N ASN A 181 -25.28 44.66 1.40
CA ASN A 181 -24.06 44.39 0.62
C ASN A 181 -23.09 43.49 1.39
N GLU A 182 -22.92 43.71 2.69
CA GLU A 182 -22.11 42.84 3.55
C GLU A 182 -22.69 41.41 3.62
N ILE A 183 -24.01 41.25 3.80
CA ILE A 183 -24.67 39.94 3.81
C ILE A 183 -24.43 39.20 2.49
N MET A 184 -24.55 39.89 1.35
CA MET A 184 -24.28 39.30 0.04
C MET A 184 -22.83 38.85 -0.10
N SER A 185 -21.87 39.66 0.35
CA SER A 185 -20.45 39.30 0.37
C SER A 185 -20.16 38.09 1.28
N MET A 186 -20.80 38.01 2.45
CA MET A 186 -20.69 36.87 3.35
C MET A 186 -21.30 35.59 2.75
N LYS A 187 -22.44 35.69 2.07
CA LYS A 187 -23.05 34.56 1.32
C LYS A 187 -22.11 34.03 0.25
N GLN A 188 -21.51 34.91 -0.55
CA GLN A 188 -20.55 34.54 -1.58
C GLN A 188 -19.31 33.86 -0.97
N THR A 189 -18.80 34.39 0.14
CA THR A 189 -17.64 33.81 0.85
C THR A 189 -17.96 32.42 1.41
N LYS A 190 -19.14 32.25 2.02
CA LYS A 190 -19.61 30.94 2.52
C LYS A 190 -19.72 29.91 1.39
N VAL A 191 -20.31 30.27 0.25
CA VAL A 191 -20.41 29.35 -0.91
C VAL A 191 -19.02 28.99 -1.44
N ARG A 192 -18.10 29.96 -1.50
CA ARG A 192 -16.72 29.72 -1.92
C ARG A 192 -16.02 28.70 -1.01
N LEU A 193 -16.11 28.86 0.31
CA LEU A 193 -15.51 27.93 1.28
C LEU A 193 -16.11 26.53 1.20
N ILE A 194 -17.43 26.42 1.03
CA ILE A 194 -18.10 25.11 0.85
C ILE A 194 -17.60 24.42 -0.43
N ASN A 195 -17.45 25.16 -1.53
CA ASN A 195 -16.95 24.60 -2.78
C ASN A 195 -15.46 24.21 -2.66
N GLN A 196 -14.66 25.00 -1.96
CA GLN A 196 -13.26 24.66 -1.66
C GLN A 196 -13.18 23.37 -0.84
N MET A 197 -13.94 23.27 0.25
CA MET A 197 -14.02 22.08 1.10
C MET A 197 -14.41 20.82 0.31
N LYS A 198 -15.38 20.94 -0.61
CA LYS A 198 -15.76 19.83 -1.51
C LYS A 198 -14.65 19.46 -2.48
N SER A 199 -13.99 20.45 -3.10
CA SER A 199 -12.91 20.22 -4.05
C SER A 199 -11.71 19.56 -3.37
N ASP A 200 -11.35 19.98 -2.17
CA ASP A 200 -10.21 19.43 -1.44
C ASP A 200 -10.51 18.01 -0.95
N GLY A 201 -11.75 17.72 -0.55
CA GLY A 201 -12.18 16.36 -0.24
C GLY A 201 -12.12 15.39 -1.44
N GLU A 202 -12.48 15.87 -2.64
CA GLU A 202 -12.35 15.06 -3.86
C GLU A 202 -10.88 14.79 -4.22
N LYS A 203 -10.01 15.80 -4.11
CA LYS A 203 -8.56 15.63 -4.33
C LYS A 203 -7.97 14.63 -3.33
N TYR A 204 -8.34 14.73 -2.06
CA TYR A 204 -7.87 13.80 -1.04
C TYR A 204 -8.35 12.37 -1.31
N ARG A 205 -9.61 12.19 -1.72
CA ARG A 205 -10.15 10.88 -2.10
C ARG A 205 -9.39 10.26 -3.27
N GLN A 206 -9.09 11.04 -4.31
CA GLN A 206 -8.32 10.58 -5.47
C GLN A 206 -6.88 10.23 -5.10
N TRP A 207 -6.23 11.10 -4.30
CA TRP A 207 -4.89 10.85 -3.78
C TRP A 207 -4.86 9.54 -2.97
N ARG A 208 -5.81 9.37 -2.03
CA ARG A 208 -5.87 8.19 -1.16
C ARG A 208 -6.08 6.90 -1.95
N SER A 209 -6.96 6.93 -2.96
CA SER A 209 -7.22 5.78 -3.84
C SER A 209 -5.99 5.41 -4.67
N THR A 210 -5.32 6.41 -5.27
CA THR A 210 -4.10 6.19 -6.07
C THR A 210 -3.00 5.61 -5.19
N ARG A 211 -2.81 6.17 -4.00
CA ARG A 211 -1.81 5.71 -3.03
C ARG A 211 -2.08 4.28 -2.54
N GLU A 212 -3.34 3.94 -2.29
CA GLU A 212 -3.73 2.58 -1.92
C GLU A 212 -3.47 1.57 -3.06
N GLN A 213 -3.76 1.94 -4.31
CA GLN A 213 -3.45 1.10 -5.47
C GLN A 213 -1.93 0.88 -5.62
N GLU A 214 -1.12 1.92 -5.44
CA GLU A 214 0.34 1.81 -5.45
C GLU A 214 0.84 0.90 -4.33
N MET A 215 0.34 1.08 -3.11
CA MET A 215 0.70 0.22 -1.98
C MET A 215 0.32 -1.24 -2.24
N CYS A 216 -0.85 -1.49 -2.83
CA CYS A 216 -1.27 -2.84 -3.20
C CYS A 216 -0.34 -3.47 -4.25
N LYS A 217 0.00 -2.71 -5.31
CA LYS A 217 0.97 -3.14 -6.33
C LYS A 217 2.34 -3.46 -5.73
N LEU A 218 2.85 -2.60 -4.84
CA LEU A 218 4.12 -2.83 -4.15
C LEU A 218 4.08 -4.08 -3.26
N ARG A 219 3.01 -4.28 -2.49
CA ARG A 219 2.83 -5.48 -1.67
C ARG A 219 2.75 -6.75 -2.51
N GLN A 220 2.03 -6.72 -3.63
CA GLN A 220 1.95 -7.85 -4.56
C GLN A 220 3.31 -8.17 -5.18
N GLN A 221 4.04 -7.16 -5.66
CA GLN A 221 5.39 -7.34 -6.19
C GLN A 221 6.34 -7.89 -5.13
N ASN A 222 6.26 -7.40 -3.89
CA ASN A 222 7.10 -7.88 -2.80
C ASN A 222 6.80 -9.36 -2.49
N ARG A 223 5.51 -9.74 -2.41
CA ARG A 223 5.11 -11.14 -2.22
C ARG A 223 5.58 -12.06 -3.35
N GLN A 224 5.56 -11.58 -4.59
CA GLN A 224 6.08 -12.31 -5.74
C GLN A 224 7.60 -12.49 -5.65
N LYS A 225 8.34 -11.44 -5.28
CA LYS A 225 9.79 -11.50 -5.07
C LYS A 225 10.14 -12.48 -3.96
N GLU A 226 9.46 -12.42 -2.82
CA GLU A 226 9.64 -13.33 -1.68
C GLU A 226 9.39 -14.78 -2.11
N THR A 227 8.30 -15.05 -2.83
CA THR A 227 8.00 -16.41 -3.32
C THR A 227 9.09 -16.92 -4.28
N LYS A 228 9.61 -16.06 -5.16
CA LYS A 228 10.72 -16.42 -6.06
C LYS A 228 12.00 -16.69 -5.26
N PHE A 229 12.29 -15.88 -4.25
CA PHE A 229 13.45 -16.04 -3.38
C PHE A 229 13.39 -17.37 -2.61
N VAL A 230 12.26 -17.68 -1.97
CA VAL A 230 12.05 -18.96 -1.27
C VAL A 230 12.18 -20.16 -2.23
N LYS A 231 11.66 -20.06 -3.45
CA LYS A 231 11.84 -21.12 -4.46
C LYS A 231 13.30 -21.31 -4.86
N MET A 232 14.05 -20.22 -5.03
CA MET A 232 15.46 -20.29 -5.37
C MET A 232 16.29 -20.84 -4.20
N GLU A 233 16.01 -20.40 -2.98
CA GLU A 233 16.66 -20.88 -1.76
C GLU A 233 16.42 -22.38 -1.55
N THR A 234 15.18 -22.84 -1.68
CA THR A 234 14.86 -24.28 -1.57
C THR A 234 15.52 -25.12 -2.67
N TYR A 235 15.65 -24.58 -3.89
CA TYR A 235 16.41 -25.25 -4.97
C TYR A 235 17.90 -25.33 -4.61
N TYR A 236 18.50 -24.23 -4.17
CA TYR A 236 19.90 -24.16 -3.77
C TYR A 236 20.21 -25.13 -2.62
N GLN A 237 19.37 -25.18 -1.57
CA GLN A 237 19.52 -26.12 -0.45
C GLN A 237 19.46 -27.59 -0.90
N LYS A 238 18.54 -27.93 -1.82
CA LYS A 238 18.46 -29.28 -2.41
C LYS A 238 19.73 -29.61 -3.18
N GLN A 239 20.21 -28.68 -4.01
CA GLN A 239 21.44 -28.84 -4.79
C GLN A 239 22.66 -29.04 -3.88
N GLN A 240 22.79 -28.23 -2.83
CA GLN A 240 23.86 -28.34 -1.83
C GLN A 240 23.83 -29.69 -1.11
N THR A 241 22.63 -30.18 -0.76
CA THR A 241 22.47 -31.50 -0.12
C THR A 241 22.95 -32.61 -1.04
N VAL A 242 22.61 -32.56 -2.33
CA VAL A 242 23.08 -33.53 -3.33
C VAL A 242 24.60 -33.48 -3.49
N TYR A 243 25.19 -32.29 -3.58
CA TYR A 243 26.65 -32.14 -3.68
C TYR A 243 27.36 -32.69 -2.44
N LYS A 244 26.86 -32.38 -1.24
CA LYS A 244 27.42 -32.90 0.01
C LYS A 244 27.36 -34.43 0.05
N ARG A 245 26.22 -35.03 -0.33
CA ARG A 245 26.07 -36.49 -0.40
C ARG A 245 27.05 -37.13 -1.38
N LYS A 246 27.18 -36.59 -2.60
CA LYS A 246 28.14 -37.07 -3.61
C LYS A 246 29.58 -36.98 -3.11
N LEU A 247 29.94 -35.88 -2.44
CA LEU A 247 31.28 -35.69 -1.88
C LEU A 247 31.57 -36.71 -0.77
N GLU A 248 30.61 -36.93 0.13
CA GLU A 248 30.72 -37.92 1.22
C GLU A 248 30.79 -39.36 0.69
N GLU A 249 30.01 -39.71 -0.33
CA GLU A 249 30.04 -41.02 -0.99
C GLU A 249 31.42 -41.31 -1.59
N SER A 250 31.97 -40.36 -2.37
CA SER A 250 33.31 -40.48 -2.95
C SER A 250 34.40 -40.55 -1.88
N ALA A 251 34.34 -39.69 -0.87
CA ALA A 251 35.29 -39.69 0.25
C ALA A 251 35.25 -41.01 1.05
N SER A 252 34.06 -41.59 1.25
CA SER A 252 33.86 -42.89 1.91
C SER A 252 34.50 -44.04 1.13
N VAL A 253 34.38 -44.06 -0.21
CA VAL A 253 35.06 -45.05 -1.06
C VAL A 253 36.57 -44.91 -0.96
N ILE A 254 37.09 -43.68 -1.06
CA ILE A 254 38.53 -43.41 -0.91
C ILE A 254 39.04 -43.87 0.46
N LYS A 255 38.28 -43.61 1.53
CA LYS A 255 38.63 -44.07 2.88
C LYS A 255 38.65 -45.60 2.97
N ARG A 256 37.59 -46.27 2.50
CA ARG A 256 37.53 -47.75 2.47
C ARG A 256 38.68 -48.38 1.69
N LEU A 257 39.08 -47.77 0.57
CA LEU A 257 40.25 -48.20 -0.21
C LEU A 257 41.56 -48.03 0.60
N LYS A 258 41.73 -46.89 1.28
CA LYS A 258 42.90 -46.66 2.16
C LYS A 258 42.97 -47.67 3.31
N ASP A 259 41.85 -47.94 3.97
CA ASP A 259 41.76 -48.89 5.07
C ASP A 259 42.09 -50.32 4.59
N THR A 260 41.59 -50.67 3.39
CA THR A 260 41.93 -51.94 2.71
C THR A 260 43.44 -52.05 2.45
N LEU A 261 44.05 -50.99 1.90
CA LEU A 261 45.49 -50.92 1.66
C LEU A 261 46.30 -51.10 2.96
N ALA A 262 45.87 -50.48 4.05
CA ALA A 262 46.54 -50.58 5.34
C ALA A 262 46.43 -52.00 5.93
N LEU A 263 45.23 -52.59 5.91
CA LEU A 263 44.99 -53.95 6.38
C LEU A 263 45.79 -54.99 5.59
N GLN A 264 45.86 -54.84 4.27
CA GLN A 264 46.65 -55.73 3.42
C GLN A 264 48.15 -55.66 3.70
N LYS A 265 48.70 -54.47 4.01
CA LYS A 265 50.11 -54.32 4.41
C LYS A 265 50.39 -55.03 5.74
N SER A 266 49.51 -54.90 6.73
CA SER A 266 49.68 -55.51 8.05
C SER A 266 49.48 -57.04 8.05
N ALA A 267 48.54 -57.55 7.23
CA ALA A 267 48.29 -59.00 7.11
C ALA A 267 49.50 -59.79 6.55
N ARG A 268 50.44 -59.12 5.87
CA ARG A 268 51.69 -59.72 5.36
C ARG A 268 52.57 -60.31 6.46
N GLU A 269 52.42 -59.86 7.70
CA GLU A 269 53.27 -60.23 8.84
C GLU A 269 52.78 -61.47 9.62
N LYS A 270 51.53 -61.94 9.41
CA LYS A 270 50.91 -63.04 10.18
C LYS A 270 50.43 -64.17 9.26
N LYS A 271 51.35 -65.05 8.86
CA LYS A 271 51.18 -65.94 7.69
C LYS A 271 50.75 -67.39 8.02
N SER A 272 49.89 -67.63 9.01
CA SER A 272 49.50 -69.00 9.39
C SER A 272 48.00 -69.18 9.60
N LEU A 273 47.34 -69.80 8.60
CA LEU A 273 45.95 -70.25 8.62
C LEU A 273 45.90 -71.70 9.11
N LEU A 274 46.22 -71.97 10.39
CA LEU A 274 46.26 -73.33 10.96
C LEU A 274 44.87 -73.98 11.06
N GLY A 275 44.28 -74.43 9.94
CA GLY A 275 43.09 -75.28 9.89
C GLY A 275 41.81 -74.76 10.59
N ASN A 276 41.80 -73.51 11.08
CA ASN A 276 40.66 -72.95 11.80
C ASN A 276 39.66 -72.35 10.81
N THR A 277 38.44 -72.89 10.82
CA THR A 277 37.30 -72.44 10.01
C THR A 277 37.11 -70.92 10.02
N GLU A 278 37.19 -70.29 11.18
CA GLU A 278 36.98 -68.84 11.32
C GLU A 278 38.10 -68.04 10.66
N LYS A 279 39.35 -68.52 10.75
CA LYS A 279 40.51 -67.84 10.15
C LYS A 279 40.48 -67.92 8.62
N VAL A 280 40.10 -69.09 8.08
CA VAL A 280 39.96 -69.28 6.63
C VAL A 280 38.80 -68.43 6.10
N SER A 281 37.63 -68.46 6.73
CA SER A 281 36.48 -67.62 6.35
C SER A 281 36.79 -66.12 6.47
N HIS A 282 37.46 -65.69 7.54
CA HIS A 282 37.88 -64.29 7.72
C HIS A 282 38.85 -63.83 6.64
N TRP A 283 39.83 -64.67 6.28
CA TRP A 283 40.75 -64.37 5.18
C TRP A 283 40.02 -64.25 3.84
N VAL A 284 39.14 -65.20 3.50
CA VAL A 284 38.33 -65.13 2.27
C VAL A 284 37.46 -63.87 2.25
N SER A 285 36.85 -63.52 3.38
CA SER A 285 36.06 -62.30 3.55
C SER A 285 36.89 -61.03 3.32
N GLN A 286 38.10 -60.98 3.86
CA GLN A 286 39.03 -59.86 3.69
C GLN A 286 39.49 -59.73 2.23
N GLU A 287 39.78 -60.83 1.55
CA GLU A 287 40.13 -60.82 0.11
C GLU A 287 38.96 -60.33 -0.75
N PHE A 288 37.75 -60.83 -0.47
CA PHE A 288 36.54 -60.42 -1.17
C PHE A 288 36.25 -58.93 -0.98
N THR A 289 36.31 -58.46 0.27
CA THR A 289 36.14 -57.04 0.62
C THR A 289 37.17 -56.16 -0.09
N ALA A 290 38.43 -56.60 -0.17
CA ALA A 290 39.46 -55.85 -0.87
C ALA A 290 39.18 -55.73 -2.38
N MET A 291 38.72 -56.81 -3.01
CA MET A 291 38.32 -56.81 -4.42
C MET A 291 37.13 -55.88 -4.67
N VAL A 292 36.08 -55.97 -3.83
CA VAL A 292 34.90 -55.10 -3.92
C VAL A 292 35.26 -53.63 -3.74
N ASN A 293 36.11 -53.30 -2.77
CA ASN A 293 36.57 -51.91 -2.56
C ASN A 293 37.40 -51.38 -3.72
N THR A 294 38.16 -52.24 -4.40
CA THR A 294 38.92 -51.89 -5.62
C THR A 294 37.97 -51.55 -6.76
N LEU A 295 37.03 -52.45 -7.06
CA LEU A 295 36.02 -52.25 -8.10
C LEU A 295 35.14 -51.01 -7.83
N ALA A 296 34.79 -50.75 -6.56
CA ALA A 296 34.05 -49.55 -6.18
C ALA A 296 34.85 -48.26 -6.39
N ALA A 297 36.17 -48.30 -6.13
CA ALA A 297 37.07 -47.18 -6.38
C ALA A 297 37.30 -46.93 -7.88
N GLU A 298 37.41 -47.98 -8.70
CA GLU A 298 37.46 -47.87 -10.17
C GLU A 298 36.19 -47.22 -10.73
N ARG A 299 35.00 -47.68 -10.30
CA ARG A 299 33.74 -47.03 -10.70
C ARG A 299 33.67 -45.57 -10.27
N THR A 300 34.15 -45.25 -9.06
CA THR A 300 34.19 -43.86 -8.58
C THR A 300 35.14 -43.01 -9.43
N LEU A 301 36.26 -43.58 -9.88
CA LEU A 301 37.19 -42.93 -10.78
C LEU A 301 36.55 -42.64 -12.15
N ASP A 302 35.82 -43.60 -12.72
CA ASP A 302 35.09 -43.41 -13.99
C ASP A 302 34.07 -42.29 -13.86
N ASN A 303 33.28 -42.27 -12.78
CA ASN A 303 32.33 -41.19 -12.50
C ASN A 303 33.02 -39.82 -12.40
N LEU A 304 34.17 -39.73 -11.73
CA LEU A 304 34.92 -38.47 -11.63
C LEU A 304 35.45 -38.01 -13.00
N ILE A 305 35.87 -38.94 -13.86
CA ILE A 305 36.32 -38.64 -15.23
C ILE A 305 35.15 -38.12 -16.07
N GLU A 306 33.98 -38.75 -15.96
CA GLU A 306 32.75 -38.31 -16.63
C GLU A 306 32.35 -36.90 -16.15
N ASP A 307 32.30 -36.67 -14.83
CA ASP A 307 32.02 -35.36 -14.22
C ASP A 307 32.99 -34.29 -14.75
N ARG A 308 34.30 -34.58 -14.78
CA ARG A 308 35.30 -33.65 -15.35
C ARG A 308 35.02 -33.35 -16.81
N SER A 309 34.59 -34.34 -17.58
CA SER A 309 34.25 -34.16 -19.00
C SER A 309 33.02 -33.27 -19.20
N LEU A 310 32.02 -33.38 -18.32
CA LEU A 310 30.82 -32.56 -18.34
C LEU A 310 31.14 -31.11 -17.95
N LEU A 311 31.89 -30.91 -16.87
CA LEU A 311 32.36 -29.60 -16.44
C LEU A 311 33.15 -28.90 -17.56
N ALA A 312 34.07 -29.63 -18.22
CA ALA A 312 34.82 -29.07 -19.34
C ALA A 312 33.92 -28.63 -20.50
N LYS A 313 32.88 -29.40 -20.84
CA LYS A 313 31.90 -29.05 -21.90
C LYS A 313 31.05 -27.84 -21.53
N GLU A 314 30.62 -27.71 -20.27
CA GLU A 314 29.87 -26.54 -19.81
C GLU A 314 30.74 -25.28 -19.82
N LEU A 315 31.99 -25.43 -19.41
CA LEU A 315 32.96 -24.36 -19.37
C LEU A 315 33.32 -23.85 -20.77
N THR A 316 33.48 -24.74 -21.76
CA THR A 316 33.66 -24.32 -23.17
C THR A 316 32.45 -23.55 -23.67
N LYS A 317 31.22 -24.02 -23.40
CA LYS A 317 29.99 -23.33 -23.81
C LYS A 317 29.86 -21.93 -23.19
N LEU A 318 30.23 -21.77 -21.91
CA LEU A 318 30.20 -20.45 -21.26
C LEU A 318 31.29 -19.52 -21.81
N LYS A 319 32.48 -20.05 -22.11
CA LYS A 319 33.55 -19.28 -22.76
C LYS A 319 33.15 -18.88 -24.19
N GLU A 320 32.47 -19.74 -24.93
CA GLU A 320 31.91 -19.44 -26.27
C GLU A 320 30.82 -18.36 -26.18
N SER A 321 29.91 -18.46 -25.21
CA SER A 321 28.88 -17.45 -24.97
C SER A 321 29.47 -16.07 -24.67
N LEU A 322 30.63 -16.00 -24.00
CA LEU A 322 31.33 -14.74 -23.74
C LEU A 322 31.90 -14.07 -25.00
N ILE A 323 32.16 -14.86 -26.06
CA ILE A 323 32.72 -14.39 -27.33
C ILE A 323 31.62 -13.85 -28.27
N GLU A 324 30.37 -14.30 -28.09
CA GLU A 324 29.23 -13.80 -28.85
C GLU A 324 28.98 -12.30 -28.54
N GLN A 325 29.04 -11.46 -29.58
CA GLN A 325 28.91 -10.01 -29.43
C GLN A 325 27.43 -9.60 -29.28
N ASN A 326 26.97 -9.38 -28.04
CA ASN A 326 25.87 -8.47 -27.65
C ASN A 326 25.48 -8.54 -26.15
N LEU A 327 26.32 -9.09 -25.27
CA LEU A 327 25.97 -9.24 -23.86
C LEU A 327 26.09 -7.93 -23.07
N GLN A 328 25.15 -7.71 -22.15
CA GLN A 328 25.24 -6.59 -21.21
C GLN A 328 26.39 -6.83 -20.21
N GLU A 329 27.04 -5.76 -19.76
CA GLU A 329 28.19 -5.84 -18.84
C GLU A 329 27.86 -6.62 -17.55
N ALA A 330 26.64 -6.50 -17.04
CA ALA A 330 26.18 -7.26 -15.87
C ALA A 330 26.07 -8.77 -16.12
N GLU A 331 25.65 -9.17 -17.33
CA GLU A 331 25.57 -10.58 -17.73
C GLU A 331 26.96 -11.16 -17.93
N LYS A 332 27.86 -10.36 -18.50
CA LYS A 332 29.27 -10.70 -18.68
C LYS A 332 29.95 -11.01 -17.34
N ILE A 333 29.80 -10.13 -16.35
CA ILE A 333 30.34 -10.33 -14.99
C ILE A 333 29.79 -11.62 -14.36
N LYS A 334 28.50 -11.92 -14.57
CA LYS A 334 27.87 -13.15 -14.06
C LYS A 334 28.43 -14.41 -14.72
N ILE A 335 28.60 -14.41 -16.04
CA ILE A 335 29.19 -15.52 -16.79
C ILE A 335 30.66 -15.72 -16.37
N GLU A 336 31.42 -14.63 -16.22
CA GLU A 336 32.81 -14.69 -15.74
C GLU A 336 32.92 -15.29 -14.33
N ALA A 337 31.99 -14.96 -13.42
CA ALA A 337 31.93 -15.58 -12.10
C ALA A 337 31.60 -17.08 -12.18
N GLN A 338 30.69 -17.49 -13.07
CA GLN A 338 30.37 -18.91 -13.30
C GLN A 338 31.56 -19.67 -13.89
N ILE A 339 32.30 -19.08 -14.83
CA ILE A 339 33.51 -19.66 -15.40
C ILE A 339 34.55 -19.91 -14.32
N LYS A 340 34.81 -18.93 -13.44
CA LYS A 340 35.76 -19.09 -12.33
C LYS A 340 35.36 -20.24 -11.40
N SER A 341 34.08 -20.31 -11.02
CA SER A 341 33.57 -21.40 -10.18
C SER A 341 33.74 -22.78 -10.85
N LEU A 342 33.48 -22.89 -12.16
CA LEU A 342 33.64 -24.14 -12.89
C LEU A 342 35.10 -24.52 -13.10
N ASP A 343 35.99 -23.55 -13.31
CA ASP A 343 37.45 -23.79 -13.37
C ASP A 343 37.94 -24.35 -12.02
N GLU A 344 37.51 -23.79 -10.88
CA GLU A 344 37.82 -24.32 -9.54
C GLU A 344 37.30 -25.75 -9.32
N ASP A 345 36.05 -26.04 -9.73
CA ASP A 345 35.47 -27.38 -9.63
C ASP A 345 36.20 -28.39 -10.54
N LEU A 346 36.62 -27.96 -11.73
CA LEU A 346 37.37 -28.80 -12.68
C LEU A 346 38.77 -29.13 -12.13
N GLU A 347 39.46 -28.15 -11.53
CA GLU A 347 40.72 -28.38 -10.83
C GLU A 347 40.55 -29.37 -9.67
N LEU A 348 39.51 -29.19 -8.85
CA LEU A 348 39.19 -30.11 -7.76
C LEU A 348 38.94 -31.54 -8.28
N ARG A 349 38.13 -31.73 -9.33
CA ARG A 349 37.90 -33.06 -9.92
C ARG A 349 39.18 -33.65 -10.50
N SER A 350 40.02 -32.82 -11.13
CA SER A 350 41.31 -33.25 -11.68
C SER A 350 42.27 -33.76 -10.60
N THR A 351 42.37 -33.06 -9.46
CA THR A 351 43.19 -33.50 -8.33
C THR A 351 42.66 -34.80 -7.72
N GLN A 352 41.34 -34.93 -7.54
CA GLN A 352 40.70 -36.15 -7.04
C GLN A 352 40.96 -37.36 -7.96
N ILE A 353 40.88 -37.17 -9.29
CA ILE A 353 41.17 -38.21 -10.29
C ILE A 353 42.62 -38.69 -10.15
N VAL A 354 43.58 -37.77 -10.07
CA VAL A 354 45.01 -38.13 -9.97
C VAL A 354 45.29 -38.89 -8.68
N ASP A 355 44.79 -38.41 -7.54
CA ASP A 355 44.96 -39.04 -6.23
C ASP A 355 44.32 -40.44 -6.17
N LEU A 356 43.11 -40.61 -6.71
CA LEU A 356 42.43 -41.91 -6.76
C LEU A 356 43.13 -42.89 -7.71
N LYS A 357 43.57 -42.44 -8.89
CA LYS A 357 44.38 -43.24 -9.83
C LYS A 357 45.67 -43.72 -9.19
N GLN A 358 46.38 -42.85 -8.49
CA GLN A 358 47.64 -43.21 -7.84
C GLN A 358 47.42 -44.29 -6.76
N LYS A 359 46.34 -44.18 -5.98
CA LYS A 359 45.97 -45.20 -4.97
C LYS A 359 45.60 -46.53 -5.62
N LEU A 360 44.80 -46.52 -6.68
CA LEU A 360 44.45 -47.73 -7.44
C LEU A 360 45.69 -48.39 -8.03
N GLN A 361 46.58 -47.64 -8.68
CA GLN A 361 47.82 -48.19 -9.23
C GLN A 361 48.73 -48.82 -8.15
N SER A 362 48.80 -48.21 -6.96
CA SER A 362 49.52 -48.79 -5.82
C SER A 362 48.91 -50.11 -5.34
N LEU A 363 47.60 -50.26 -5.52
CA LEU A 363 46.84 -51.46 -5.17
C LEU A 363 46.91 -52.52 -6.27
N ASP A 364 46.88 -52.16 -7.55
CA ASP A 364 47.02 -53.07 -8.68
C ASP A 364 48.40 -53.72 -8.70
N SER A 365 49.45 -52.93 -8.53
CA SER A 365 50.82 -53.46 -8.40
C SER A 365 50.99 -54.38 -7.18
N TYR A 366 50.17 -54.20 -6.15
CA TYR A 366 50.09 -55.10 -5.00
C TYR A 366 49.27 -56.37 -5.32
N GLN A 367 48.12 -56.22 -5.97
CA GLN A 367 47.24 -57.31 -6.37
C GLN A 367 47.89 -58.23 -7.41
N GLU A 368 48.66 -57.70 -8.35
CA GLU A 368 49.36 -58.47 -9.39
C GLU A 368 50.49 -59.34 -8.81
N LYS A 369 51.19 -58.85 -7.79
CA LYS A 369 52.15 -59.66 -7.02
C LYS A 369 51.45 -60.72 -6.17
N LYS A 370 50.26 -60.40 -5.65
CA LYS A 370 49.47 -61.27 -4.79
C LYS A 370 48.69 -62.33 -5.56
N SER A 371 48.22 -62.06 -6.78
CA SER A 371 47.41 -62.98 -7.58
C SER A 371 48.15 -64.28 -7.90
N LYS A 372 49.47 -64.20 -8.09
CA LYS A 372 50.34 -65.37 -8.32
C LYS A 372 50.45 -66.30 -7.11
N ASN A 373 50.36 -65.75 -5.90
CA ASN A 373 50.59 -66.46 -4.63
C ASN A 373 49.36 -66.42 -3.71
N ARG A 374 48.18 -66.09 -4.25
CA ARG A 374 46.97 -65.79 -3.47
C ARG A 374 46.49 -67.02 -2.70
N TRP A 375 46.66 -68.20 -3.29
CA TRP A 375 46.15 -69.46 -2.76
C TRP A 375 47.19 -70.23 -1.94
N ASP A 376 48.44 -69.75 -1.87
CA ASP A 376 49.54 -70.39 -1.13
C ASP A 376 49.28 -70.48 0.39
N CYS A 377 48.31 -69.70 0.90
CA CYS A 377 47.89 -69.74 2.30
C CYS A 377 46.90 -70.87 2.60
N ILE A 378 46.26 -71.45 1.59
CA ILE A 378 45.40 -72.64 1.72
C ILE A 378 46.30 -73.86 1.47
N GLN A 379 46.64 -74.57 2.54
CA GLN A 379 47.62 -75.66 2.49
C GLN A 379 46.95 -77.04 2.59
N THR A 380 45.70 -77.11 3.05
CA THR A 380 44.97 -78.37 3.22
C THR A 380 43.64 -78.41 2.46
N MET A 381 43.19 -79.62 2.11
CA MET A 381 41.89 -79.84 1.48
C MET A 381 40.71 -79.43 2.39
N ALA A 382 40.89 -79.52 3.71
CA ALA A 382 39.89 -79.07 4.68
C ALA A 382 39.71 -77.54 4.62
N GLU A 383 40.81 -76.78 4.57
CA GLU A 383 40.78 -75.32 4.39
C GLU A 383 40.14 -74.94 3.05
N ALA A 384 40.47 -75.64 1.96
CA ALA A 384 39.87 -75.40 0.66
C ALA A 384 38.34 -75.60 0.67
N LYS A 385 37.85 -76.67 1.33
CA LYS A 385 36.42 -76.94 1.47
C LYS A 385 35.70 -75.86 2.27
N ILE A 386 36.33 -75.37 3.35
CA ILE A 386 35.79 -74.27 4.17
C ILE A 386 35.72 -72.98 3.35
N ALA A 387 36.80 -72.62 2.65
CA ALA A 387 36.85 -71.44 1.79
C ALA A 387 35.77 -71.48 0.71
N LEU A 388 35.64 -72.61 -0.01
CA LEU A 388 34.62 -72.78 -1.05
C LEU A 388 33.20 -72.66 -0.48
N LYS A 389 32.93 -73.33 0.66
CA LYS A 389 31.62 -73.24 1.32
C LYS A 389 31.29 -71.80 1.68
N TYR A 390 32.24 -71.07 2.28
CA TYR A 390 32.07 -69.67 2.61
C TYR A 390 31.83 -68.78 1.38
N VAL A 391 32.57 -68.99 0.28
CA VAL A 391 32.36 -68.27 -0.98
C VAL A 391 30.95 -68.53 -1.53
N PHE A 392 30.48 -69.78 -1.56
CA PHE A 392 29.13 -70.11 -2.04
C PHE A 392 28.04 -69.46 -1.20
N GLU A 393 28.14 -69.55 0.14
CA GLU A 393 27.19 -68.93 1.05
C GLU A 393 27.19 -67.40 0.89
N THR A 394 28.37 -66.80 0.90
CA THR A 394 28.54 -65.35 0.75
C THR A 394 28.02 -64.86 -0.61
N ALA A 395 28.35 -65.55 -1.70
CA ALA A 395 27.86 -65.22 -3.04
C ALA A 395 26.34 -65.32 -3.14
N ASN A 396 25.73 -66.35 -2.53
CA ASN A 396 24.29 -66.50 -2.51
C ASN A 396 23.60 -65.37 -1.71
N THR A 397 24.17 -64.97 -0.57
CA THR A 397 23.69 -63.82 0.22
C THR A 397 23.80 -62.53 -0.58
N TYR A 398 24.97 -62.22 -1.17
CA TYR A 398 25.15 -61.03 -2.00
C TYR A 398 24.20 -61.01 -3.21
N LEU A 399 24.00 -62.14 -3.90
CA LEU A 399 23.07 -62.20 -5.02
C LEU A 399 21.64 -61.91 -4.56
N THR A 400 21.22 -62.48 -3.43
CA THR A 400 19.88 -62.25 -2.86
C THR A 400 19.69 -60.77 -2.50
N GLU A 401 20.66 -60.16 -1.82
CA GLU A 401 20.64 -58.74 -1.47
C GLU A 401 20.64 -57.84 -2.71
N LEU A 402 21.43 -58.16 -3.73
CA LEU A 402 21.45 -57.43 -5.00
C LEU A 402 20.12 -57.49 -5.73
N TYR A 403 19.45 -58.65 -5.76
CA TYR A 403 18.11 -58.77 -6.35
C TYR A 403 17.07 -57.96 -5.58
N GLN A 404 17.15 -57.95 -4.25
CA GLN A 404 16.27 -57.13 -3.41
C GLN A 404 16.50 -55.63 -3.64
N ASP A 405 17.75 -55.16 -3.60
CA ASP A 405 18.11 -53.75 -3.83
C ASP A 405 17.72 -53.30 -5.23
N LYS A 406 17.95 -54.14 -6.24
CA LYS A 406 17.51 -53.88 -7.62
C LYS A 406 15.99 -53.75 -7.71
N SER A 407 15.23 -54.67 -7.11
CA SER A 407 13.77 -54.64 -7.09
C SER A 407 13.23 -53.37 -6.41
N ILE A 408 13.80 -52.99 -5.26
CA ILE A 408 13.43 -51.76 -4.54
C ILE A 408 13.70 -50.52 -5.40
N LYS A 409 14.87 -50.45 -6.05
CA LYS A 409 15.23 -49.33 -6.94
C LYS A 409 14.32 -49.26 -8.16
N GLU A 410 13.96 -50.39 -8.76
CA GLU A 410 13.03 -50.46 -9.88
C GLU A 410 11.63 -49.98 -9.48
N SER A 411 11.14 -50.38 -8.30
CA SER A 411 9.87 -49.87 -7.74
C SER A 411 9.91 -48.36 -7.51
N ALA A 412 10.96 -47.85 -6.86
CA ALA A 412 11.11 -46.42 -6.60
C ALA A 412 11.24 -45.59 -7.89
N LEU A 413 11.92 -46.12 -8.90
CA LEU A 413 12.00 -45.50 -10.22
C LEU A 413 10.63 -45.46 -10.89
N HIS A 414 9.87 -46.56 -10.81
CA HIS A 414 8.51 -46.62 -11.35
C HIS A 414 7.58 -45.59 -10.68
N GLU A 415 7.58 -45.52 -9.35
CA GLU A 415 6.82 -44.53 -8.58
C GLU A 415 7.21 -43.09 -8.94
N LEU A 416 8.51 -42.81 -9.08
CA LEU A 416 8.99 -41.50 -9.49
C LEU A 416 8.56 -41.16 -10.93
N GLN A 417 8.55 -42.15 -11.82
CA GLN A 417 8.11 -41.97 -13.20
C GLN A 417 6.59 -41.73 -13.29
N GLU A 418 5.79 -42.41 -12.47
CA GLU A 418 4.36 -42.15 -12.35
C GLU A 418 4.10 -40.74 -11.79
N SER A 419 4.82 -40.34 -10.75
CA SER A 419 4.73 -38.99 -10.18
C SER A 419 5.13 -37.92 -11.20
N TYR A 420 6.20 -38.13 -11.95
CA TYR A 420 6.64 -37.24 -13.02
C TYR A 420 5.56 -37.11 -14.10
N ASN A 421 5.01 -38.23 -14.58
CA ASN A 421 3.94 -38.23 -15.59
C ASN A 421 2.68 -37.51 -15.09
N ALA A 422 2.31 -37.68 -13.81
CA ALA A 422 1.19 -36.98 -13.20
C ALA A 422 1.41 -35.46 -13.16
N VAL A 423 2.62 -35.01 -12.79
CA VAL A 423 2.96 -33.58 -12.79
C VAL A 423 2.95 -33.01 -14.22
N VAL A 424 3.46 -33.75 -15.21
CA VAL A 424 3.42 -33.35 -16.62
C VAL A 424 1.97 -33.19 -17.11
N SER A 425 1.08 -34.14 -16.76
CA SER A 425 -0.34 -34.04 -17.09
C SER A 425 -0.99 -32.80 -16.47
N GLN A 426 -0.73 -32.54 -15.18
CA GLN A 426 -1.26 -31.36 -14.49
C GLN A 426 -0.73 -30.04 -15.08
N LEU A 427 0.52 -30.02 -15.57
CA LEU A 427 1.06 -28.85 -16.26
C LEU A 427 0.36 -28.63 -17.60
N ALA A 428 0.16 -29.68 -18.39
CA ALA A 428 -0.56 -29.59 -19.66
C ALA A 428 -2.01 -29.09 -19.46
N GLU A 429 -2.71 -29.58 -18.43
CA GLU A 429 -4.05 -29.12 -18.07
C GLU A 429 -4.04 -27.62 -17.69
N LYS A 430 -3.07 -27.17 -16.90
CA LYS A 430 -2.95 -25.75 -16.52
C LYS A 430 -2.59 -24.85 -17.70
N GLU A 431 -1.75 -25.31 -18.61
CA GLU A 431 -1.42 -24.58 -19.84
C GLU A 431 -2.64 -24.42 -20.74
N GLN A 432 -3.47 -25.46 -20.85
CA GLN A 432 -4.73 -25.40 -21.59
C GLN A 432 -5.72 -24.40 -20.96
N LEU A 433 -5.88 -24.44 -19.63
CA LEU A 433 -6.73 -23.47 -18.92
C LEU A 433 -6.26 -22.03 -19.08
N LEU A 434 -4.94 -21.80 -19.04
CA LEU A 434 -4.36 -20.49 -19.31
C LEU A 434 -4.65 -20.02 -20.74
N MET A 435 -4.53 -20.91 -21.74
CA MET A 435 -4.90 -20.56 -23.12
C MET A 435 -6.37 -20.15 -23.22
N GLU A 436 -7.28 -20.92 -22.64
CA GLU A 436 -8.71 -20.58 -22.62
C GLU A 436 -9.00 -19.24 -21.92
N GLU A 437 -8.31 -18.94 -20.82
CA GLU A 437 -8.45 -17.67 -20.09
C GLU A 437 -7.91 -16.49 -20.93
N THR A 438 -6.77 -16.66 -21.61
CA THR A 438 -6.24 -15.63 -22.51
C THR A 438 -7.14 -15.39 -23.73
N GLU A 439 -7.79 -16.43 -24.26
CA GLU A 439 -8.78 -16.28 -25.34
C GLU A 439 -10.03 -15.56 -24.87
N LYS A 440 -10.52 -15.84 -23.66
CA LYS A 440 -11.66 -15.13 -23.05
C LYS A 440 -11.34 -13.65 -22.85
N LEU A 441 -10.14 -13.32 -22.36
CA LEU A 441 -9.69 -11.94 -22.21
C LEU A 441 -9.60 -11.21 -23.56
N LYS A 442 -9.02 -11.84 -24.59
CA LYS A 442 -8.96 -11.27 -25.95
C LYS A 442 -10.34 -11.00 -26.54
N LYS A 443 -11.32 -11.87 -26.28
CA LYS A 443 -12.72 -11.64 -26.69
C LYS A 443 -13.34 -10.46 -25.94
N ALA A 444 -13.13 -10.38 -24.63
CA ALA A 444 -13.62 -9.29 -23.81
C ALA A 444 -12.97 -7.92 -24.12
N GLU A 445 -11.77 -7.89 -24.70
CA GLU A 445 -11.13 -6.66 -25.19
C GLU A 445 -11.58 -6.24 -26.60
N SER A 446 -12.22 -7.15 -27.34
CA SER A 446 -12.71 -6.93 -28.70
C SER A 446 -14.20 -6.54 -28.76
N ASP A 447 -14.95 -6.77 -27.69
CA ASP A 447 -16.35 -6.39 -27.49
C ASP A 447 -16.44 -5.07 -26.71
#